data_AF-A0A0C9UD02-F1
#
_entry.id   AF-A0A0C9UD02-F1
#
_cell.length_a   1.000
_cell.length_b   1.000
_cell.length_c   1.000
_cell.angle_alpha   90.00
_cell.angle_beta   90.00
_cell.angle_gamma   90.00
#
_symmetry.space_group_name_H-M   'P 1'
#
loop_
_entity.id
_entity.type
_entity.pdbx_description
1 polymer ?
#
loop_
_entity_poly.entity_id
_entity_poly.type
_entity_poly.pdbx_seq_one_letter_code
_entity_poly.pdbx_strand_id
1 'polypeptide(L)' 'MIESNIHAGRQDVPPEGPAALKYGISITDACVDWAMTLDMLNQLNEAVGKRREKLRTTATNGVNGHA' A
#
# COMPACT_ATOMS: atom_id res chain seq x y z
N MET A 1 -6.34 0.79 -3.74
CA MET A 1 -6.49 -0.54 -3.11
C MET A 1 -5.22 -1.32 -3.43
N ILE A 2 -4.64 -2.02 -2.47
CA ILE A 2 -3.40 -2.80 -2.64
C ILE A 2 -3.74 -4.24 -2.24
N GLU A 3 -3.42 -5.21 -3.09
CA GLU A 3 -3.49 -6.63 -2.75
C GLU A 3 -2.11 -7.09 -2.25
N SER A 4 -2.03 -7.37 -0.95
CA SER A 4 -0.80 -7.73 -0.25
C SER A 4 -0.97 -9.02 0.53
N ASN A 5 0.07 -9.84 0.55
CA ASN A 5 0.17 -11.01 1.41
C ASN A 5 1.58 -11.09 2.02
N ILE A 6 1.85 -12.11 2.84
CA ILE A 6 3.15 -12.25 3.53
C ILE A 6 4.28 -12.40 2.49
N HIS A 7 4.04 -13.20 1.46
CA HIS A 7 4.96 -13.44 0.35
C HIS A 7 4.33 -13.03 -0.98
N ALA A 8 5.18 -12.62 -1.92
CA ALA A 8 4.75 -12.11 -3.21
C ALA A 8 4.22 -13.23 -4.13
N GLY A 9 3.43 -12.81 -5.11
CA GLY A 9 2.91 -13.65 -6.18
C GLY A 9 1.64 -14.40 -5.80
N ARG A 10 1.40 -15.48 -6.54
CA ARG A 10 0.31 -16.44 -6.33
C ARG A 10 0.82 -17.87 -6.52
N GLN A 11 0.02 -18.83 -6.07
CA GLN A 11 0.21 -20.26 -6.30
C GLN A 11 -1.12 -20.91 -6.71
N ASP A 12 -1.04 -22.00 -7.44
CA ASP A 12 -2.18 -22.88 -7.67
C ASP A 12 -2.40 -23.82 -6.49
N VAL A 13 -3.63 -24.32 -6.33
CA VAL A 13 -3.90 -25.42 -5.40
C VAL A 13 -3.32 -26.71 -6.00
N PRO A 14 -2.34 -27.37 -5.34
CA PRO A 14 -1.75 -28.59 -5.87
C PRO A 14 -2.74 -29.76 -5.91
N PRO A 15 -2.54 -30.78 -6.76
CA PRO A 15 -3.37 -31.99 -6.78
C PRO A 15 -3.43 -32.73 -5.44
N GLU A 16 -2.37 -32.63 -4.63
CA GLU A 16 -2.27 -33.20 -3.27
C GLU A 16 -3.13 -32.44 -2.26
N GLY A 17 -3.72 -31.31 -2.66
CA GLY A 17 -4.65 -30.51 -1.88
C GLY A 17 -4.00 -29.45 -0.99
N PRO A 18 -4.79 -28.84 -0.07
CA PRO A 18 -4.36 -27.68 0.72
C PRO A 18 -3.13 -27.90 1.61
N ALA A 19 -2.84 -29.15 1.98
CA ALA A 19 -1.70 -29.50 2.83
C ALA A 19 -0.34 -29.19 2.19
N ALA A 20 -0.29 -29.08 0.86
CA ALA A 20 0.91 -28.76 0.09
C ALA A 20 1.06 -27.25 -0.23
N LEU A 21 0.14 -26.40 0.23
CA LEU A 21 0.20 -24.96 -0.02
C LEU A 21 1.34 -24.31 0.75
N LYS A 22 2.08 -23.42 0.08
CA LYS A 22 3.05 -22.55 0.73
C LYS A 22 2.30 -21.51 1.54
N TYR A 23 2.59 -21.44 2.83
CA TYR A 23 1.99 -20.44 3.71
C TYR A 23 2.27 -19.02 3.20
N GLY A 24 1.29 -18.13 3.28
CA GLY A 24 1.48 -16.70 3.00
C GLY A 24 1.59 -16.30 1.51
N ILE A 25 1.31 -17.22 0.57
CA ILE A 25 1.21 -16.92 -0.87
C ILE A 25 -0.25 -17.04 -1.30
N SER A 26 -0.77 -16.03 -2.01
CA SER A 26 -2.16 -16.01 -2.50
C SER A 26 -2.49 -17.19 -3.41
N ILE A 27 -3.73 -17.69 -3.37
CA ILE A 27 -4.23 -18.74 -4.30
C ILE A 27 -5.12 -18.16 -5.41
N THR A 28 -5.41 -16.85 -5.36
CA THR A 28 -6.22 -16.14 -6.34
C THR A 28 -5.30 -15.26 -7.20
N ASP A 29 -5.35 -13.95 -7.02
CA ASP A 29 -4.54 -12.96 -7.71
C ASP A 29 -3.18 -12.80 -7.04
N ALA A 30 -2.18 -12.37 -7.82
CA ALA A 30 -0.82 -12.18 -7.33
C ALA A 30 -0.74 -10.95 -6.40
N CYS A 31 -0.18 -11.14 -5.21
CA CYS A 31 -0.01 -10.07 -4.24
C CYS A 31 1.44 -9.55 -4.18
N VAL A 32 1.64 -8.33 -3.68
CA VAL A 32 2.96 -7.89 -3.20
C VAL A 32 3.28 -8.53 -1.85
N ASP A 33 4.57 -8.62 -1.50
CA ASP A 33 5.00 -9.14 -0.20
C ASP A 33 4.89 -8.09 0.92
N TRP A 34 5.18 -8.54 2.14
CA TRP A 34 5.11 -7.70 3.34
C TRP A 34 6.08 -6.50 3.30
N ALA A 35 7.31 -6.69 2.83
CA ALA A 35 8.30 -5.62 2.79
C ALA A 35 7.86 -4.50 1.84
N MET A 36 7.42 -4.88 0.63
CA MET A 36 6.89 -3.93 -0.35
C MET A 36 5.62 -3.25 0.17
N THR A 37 4.77 -3.97 0.89
CA THR A 37 3.55 -3.38 1.51
C THR A 37 3.90 -2.26 2.47
N LEU A 38 4.89 -2.48 3.36
CA LEU A 38 5.35 -1.44 4.29
C LEU A 38 5.91 -0.23 3.53
N ASP A 39 6.72 -0.45 2.51
CA ASP A 39 7.27 0.63 1.69
C ASP A 39 6.19 1.46 1.01
N MET A 40 5.20 0.80 0.39
CA MET A 40 4.07 1.48 -0.26
C MET A 40 3.25 2.31 0.74
N LEU A 41 3.00 1.79 1.94
CA LEU A 41 2.25 2.50 2.98
C LEU A 41 3.03 3.68 3.55
N ASN A 42 4.35 3.54 3.74
CA ASN A 42 5.22 4.63 4.17
C ASN A 42 5.27 5.75 3.13
N GLN A 43 5.41 5.41 1.85
CA GLN A 43 5.37 6.37 0.74
C GLN A 43 4.02 7.09 0.67
N LEU A 44 2.91 6.37 0.86
CA LEU A 44 1.57 6.97 0.91
C LEU A 44 1.44 7.94 2.08
N ASN A 45 1.92 7.56 3.27
CA ASN A 45 1.92 8.43 4.44
C ASN A 45 2.71 9.72 4.21
N GLU A 46 3.92 9.61 3.63
CA GLU A 46 4.75 10.77 3.28
C GLU A 46 4.04 11.69 2.28
N ALA A 47 3.46 11.13 1.21
CA ALA A 47 2.74 11.88 0.19
C ALA A 47 1.54 12.64 0.77
N VAL A 48 0.77 11.97 1.65
CA VAL A 48 -0.35 12.61 2.35
C VAL A 48 0.13 13.73 3.28
N GLY A 49 1.26 13.52 3.98
CA GLY A 49 1.92 14.54 4.79
C GLY A 49 2.26 15.80 3.98
N LYS A 50 2.99 15.63 2.87
CA LYS A 50 3.34 16.73 1.94
C LYS A 50 2.11 17.47 1.43
N ARG A 51 1.05 16.75 1.08
CA ARG A 51 -0.21 17.37 0.64
C ARG A 51 -0.83 18.22 1.76
N ARG A 52 -0.87 17.72 3.00
CA ARG A 52 -1.44 18.47 4.14
C ARG A 52 -0.64 19.73 4.44
N GLU A 53 0.68 19.67 4.37
CA GLU A 53 1.56 20.84 4.52
C GLU A 53 1.26 21.90 3.45
N LYS A 54 1.24 21.50 2.17
CA LYS A 54 0.94 22.41 1.07
C LYS A 54 -0.41 23.11 1.25
N LEU A 55 -1.45 22.38 1.66
CA LEU A 55 -2.77 22.96 1.90
C LEU A 55 -2.79 23.96 3.07
N ARG A 56 -2.02 23.71 4.14
CA ARG A 56 -1.85 24.67 5.25
C ARG A 56 -1.16 25.95 4.81
N THR A 57 -0.10 25.84 3.99
CA THR A 57 0.61 27.00 3.44
C THR A 57 -0.27 27.79 2.47
N THR A 58 -1.05 27.13 1.61
CA THR A 58 -2.00 27.83 0.72
C THR A 58 -3.10 28.54 1.51
N ALA A 59 -3.66 27.91 2.55
CA ALA A 59 -4.69 28.53 3.38
C ALA A 59 -4.18 29.79 4.09
N THR A 60 -2.95 29.77 4.64
CA THR A 60 -2.33 30.92 5.31
C THR A 60 -2.03 32.07 4.33
N ASN A 61 -1.60 31.77 3.10
CA ASN A 61 -1.35 32.79 2.08
C ASN A 61 -2.64 33.44 1.52
N GLY A 62 -3.76 32.71 1.51
CA GLY A 62 -5.06 33.23 1.05
C GLY A 62 -5.71 34.25 2.00
N VAL A 63 -5.34 34.26 3.28
CA VAL A 63 -5.88 35.21 4.28
C VAL A 63 -5.22 36.59 4.19
N ASN A 64 -4.02 36.67 3.61
CA ASN A 64 -3.23 37.92 3.50
C ASN A 64 -3.44 38.67 2.17
N GLY A 65 -4.40 38.23 1.34
CA GLY A 65 -4.63 38.78 -0.02
C GLY A 65 -5.85 39.69 -0.17
N HIS A 66 -6.50 40.10 0.93
CA HIS A 66 -7.58 41.09 0.90
C HIS A 66 -7.11 42.37 1.58
N ALA A 67 -6.44 43.22 0.79
CA ALA A 67 -6.27 44.64 1.03
C ALA A 67 -6.52 45.38 -0.28
#